data_AF-A0A0K8QBJ7-F1
#
_entry.id   AF-A0A0K8QBJ7-F1
#
_cell.length_a   1.000
_cell.length_b   1.000
_cell.length_c   1.000
_cell.angle_alpha   90.00
_cell.angle_beta   90.00
_cell.angle_gamma   90.00
#
_symmetry.space_group_name_H-M   'P 1'
#
loop_
_entity.id
_entity.type
_entity.pdbx_description
1 polymer ?
#
loop_
_entity_poly.entity_id
_entity_poly.type
_entity_poly.pdbx_seq_one_letter_code
_entity_poly.pdbx_strand_id
1 'polypeptide(L)'
;MDAAERLLTQTECPSWLYPVTQGATTIWERWDSILEDGTVNPGEMTSFNHYALGAIADWMHRTVAGLAPAAPGYRKQHIAPRPLRSLQHAGTSHETPYGLASVAWKRSGERILVEAVVPPGTTAVVSLPDGSEEFEVGSGRYAWDVPDVASAAAHGAVSLDSPLSAIMDDPGAYAAVWQAIDAHDPAAAAQFRKDTVWYRQTSLNQGLIFTPAPIKREIGSALSALSGTRTDVPSLAPREH
;
A
#
# COMPACT_ATOMS: atom_id res chain seq x y z
N MET A 1 8.14 -1.04 -2.94
CA MET A 1 6.79 -1.46 -2.51
C MET A 1 5.82 -0.30 -2.52
N ASP A 2 6.24 0.91 -2.15
CA ASP A 2 5.37 2.09 -2.04
C ASP A 2 4.62 2.43 -3.34
N ALA A 3 5.28 2.31 -4.50
CA ALA A 3 4.60 2.49 -5.79
C ALA A 3 3.49 1.47 -6.06
N ALA A 4 3.69 0.21 -5.68
CA ALA A 4 2.67 -0.84 -5.86
C ALA A 4 1.50 -0.65 -4.90
N GLU A 5 1.79 -0.19 -3.68
CA GLU A 5 0.76 0.17 -2.71
C GLU A 5 -0.14 1.28 -3.23
N ARG A 6 0.44 2.37 -3.76
CA ARG A 6 -0.33 3.48 -4.34
C ARG A 6 -1.23 3.03 -5.49
N LEU A 7 -0.73 2.17 -6.37
CA LEU A 7 -1.51 1.64 -7.49
C LEU A 7 -2.68 0.77 -6.99
N LEU A 8 -2.45 -0.03 -5.95
CA LEU A 8 -3.50 -0.88 -5.38
C LEU A 8 -4.58 -0.07 -4.66
N THR A 9 -4.20 1.01 -3.96
CA THR A 9 -5.13 1.81 -3.13
C THR A 9 -5.76 2.99 -3.86
N GLN A 10 -5.37 3.28 -5.11
CA GLN A 10 -5.98 4.33 -5.93
C GLN A 10 -7.46 4.02 -6.21
N THR A 11 -8.33 5.01 -6.04
CA THR A 11 -9.79 4.88 -6.22
C THR A 11 -10.31 5.62 -7.46
N GLU A 12 -9.51 6.48 -8.09
CA GLU A 12 -9.89 7.17 -9.33
C GLU A 12 -9.60 6.32 -10.57
N CYS A 13 -10.35 6.55 -11.65
CA CYS A 13 -10.14 5.85 -12.91
C CYS A 13 -8.86 6.35 -13.61
N PRO A 14 -7.98 5.46 -14.12
CA PRO A 14 -8.05 4.00 -14.10
C PRO A 14 -7.40 3.37 -12.84
N SER A 15 -8.14 2.51 -12.12
CA SER A 15 -7.61 1.72 -11.00
C SER A 15 -8.46 0.48 -10.67
N TRP A 16 -7.94 -0.42 -9.82
CA TRP A 16 -8.68 -1.59 -9.33
C TRP A 16 -9.82 -1.25 -8.38
N LEU A 17 -9.68 -0.19 -7.56
CA LEU A 17 -10.74 0.18 -6.62
C LEU A 17 -11.78 1.10 -7.25
N TYR A 18 -11.51 1.74 -8.40
CA TYR A 18 -12.51 2.56 -9.07
C TYR A 18 -13.81 1.79 -9.36
N PRO A 19 -13.79 0.60 -10.01
CA PRO A 19 -15.00 -0.21 -10.19
C PRO A 19 -15.72 -0.51 -8.86
N VAL A 20 -14.98 -0.78 -7.79
CA VAL A 20 -15.55 -1.03 -6.45
C VAL A 20 -16.27 0.21 -5.93
N THR A 21 -15.70 1.41 -6.08
CA THR A 21 -16.38 2.67 -5.72
C THR A 21 -17.64 2.93 -6.56
N GLN A 22 -17.71 2.36 -7.76
CA GLN A 22 -18.87 2.39 -8.65
C GLN A 22 -19.85 1.21 -8.41
N GLY A 23 -19.66 0.41 -7.36
CA GLY A 23 -20.56 -0.67 -6.98
C GLY A 23 -20.31 -2.02 -7.67
N ALA A 24 -19.15 -2.22 -8.29
CA ALA A 24 -18.78 -3.50 -8.88
C ALA A 24 -18.71 -4.61 -7.83
N THR A 25 -19.28 -5.78 -8.16
CA THR A 25 -19.13 -7.03 -7.40
C THR A 25 -18.29 -8.08 -8.15
N THR A 26 -17.86 -7.75 -9.37
CA THR A 26 -17.02 -8.56 -10.27
C THR A 26 -15.98 -7.68 -10.94
N ILE A 27 -14.93 -8.28 -11.49
CA ILE A 27 -13.92 -7.55 -12.27
C ILE A 27 -14.48 -7.19 -13.64
N TRP A 28 -14.28 -5.96 -14.08
CA TRP A 28 -14.73 -5.48 -15.38
C TRP A 28 -13.67 -5.68 -16.46
N GLU A 29 -14.10 -5.74 -17.71
CA GLU A 29 -13.21 -5.81 -18.88
C GLU A 29 -12.40 -4.53 -19.07
N ARG A 30 -13.02 -3.38 -18.76
CA ARG A 30 -12.39 -2.06 -18.83
C ARG A 30 -12.32 -1.43 -17.45
N TRP A 31 -11.33 -0.59 -17.24
CA TRP A 31 -11.27 0.26 -16.05
C TRP A 31 -12.48 1.18 -15.96
N ASP A 32 -12.93 1.67 -17.12
CA ASP A 32 -13.96 2.68 -17.31
C ASP A 32 -15.26 2.09 -17.89
N SER A 33 -15.60 0.83 -17.58
CA SER A 33 -16.85 0.21 -18.06
C SER A 33 -18.10 1.01 -17.62
N ILE A 34 -18.05 1.63 -16.44
CA ILE A 34 -18.89 2.77 -16.04
C ILE A 34 -17.98 4.00 -15.99
N LEU A 35 -18.42 5.10 -16.56
CA LEU A 35 -17.75 6.40 -16.54
C LEU A 35 -18.05 7.16 -15.23
N GLU A 36 -17.30 8.23 -14.96
CA GLU A 36 -17.48 9.05 -13.75
C GLU A 36 -18.88 9.67 -13.63
N ASP A 37 -19.57 9.88 -14.76
CA ASP A 37 -20.95 10.38 -14.80
C ASP A 37 -22.02 9.28 -14.62
N GLY A 38 -21.59 8.04 -14.39
CA GLY A 38 -22.44 6.87 -14.20
C GLY A 38 -22.94 6.23 -15.50
N THR A 39 -22.59 6.78 -16.67
CA THR A 39 -22.96 6.19 -17.96
C THR A 39 -22.08 5.00 -18.32
N VAL A 40 -22.61 4.07 -19.10
CA VAL A 40 -21.85 2.92 -19.61
C VAL A 40 -20.89 3.40 -20.70
N ASN A 41 -19.68 2.84 -20.71
CA ASN A 41 -18.72 3.12 -21.77
C ASN A 41 -19.35 2.89 -23.15
N PRO A 42 -19.27 3.85 -24.09
CA PRO A 42 -19.90 3.72 -25.40
C PRO A 42 -19.17 2.73 -26.33
N GLY A 43 -18.03 2.18 -25.92
CA GLY A 43 -17.32 1.14 -26.66
C GLY A 43 -18.17 -0.12 -26.83
N GLU A 44 -18.18 -0.68 -28.04
CA GLU A 44 -18.97 -1.86 -28.41
C GLU A 44 -18.60 -3.14 -27.64
N MET A 45 -17.47 -3.13 -26.90
CA MET A 45 -16.97 -4.26 -26.10
C MET A 45 -16.79 -3.81 -24.63
N THR A 46 -17.87 -3.99 -23.86
CA THR A 46 -17.94 -3.65 -22.44
C THR A 46 -18.59 -4.79 -21.65
N SER A 47 -17.77 -5.66 -21.06
CA SER A 47 -18.20 -6.67 -20.09
C SER A 47 -17.94 -6.20 -18.65
N PHE A 48 -18.91 -6.49 -17.77
CA PHE A 48 -18.80 -6.27 -16.32
C PHE A 48 -18.30 -7.51 -15.55
N ASN A 49 -17.90 -8.58 -16.26
CA ASN A 49 -17.46 -9.81 -15.63
C ASN A 49 -16.36 -10.48 -16.46
N HIS A 50 -15.13 -9.95 -16.34
CA HIS A 50 -13.94 -10.44 -17.01
C HIS A 50 -12.79 -10.57 -16.01
N TYR A 51 -12.24 -11.76 -15.86
CA TYR A 51 -11.26 -12.05 -14.80
C TYR A 51 -9.87 -11.41 -14.99
N ALA A 52 -9.57 -10.83 -16.16
CA ALA A 52 -8.20 -10.50 -16.56
C ALA A 52 -7.53 -9.50 -15.60
N LEU A 53 -8.23 -8.43 -15.24
CA LEU A 53 -7.72 -7.44 -14.28
C LEU A 53 -7.70 -7.98 -12.83
N GLY A 54 -8.32 -9.12 -12.57
CA GLY A 54 -8.29 -9.83 -11.29
C GLY A 54 -6.96 -10.52 -10.99
N ALA A 55 -6.02 -10.55 -11.95
CA ALA A 55 -4.67 -11.11 -11.75
C ALA A 55 -3.91 -10.46 -10.58
N ILE A 56 -4.29 -9.26 -10.15
CA ILE A 56 -3.75 -8.60 -8.96
C ILE A 56 -3.91 -9.44 -7.67
N ALA A 57 -4.91 -10.33 -7.61
CA ALA A 57 -5.10 -11.24 -6.48
C ALA A 57 -3.89 -12.15 -6.21
N ASP A 58 -3.19 -12.57 -7.27
CA ASP A 58 -1.96 -13.37 -7.11
C ASP A 58 -0.87 -12.59 -6.38
N TRP A 59 -0.68 -11.31 -6.73
CA TRP A 59 0.27 -10.44 -6.05
C TRP A 59 -0.14 -10.19 -4.59
N MET A 60 -1.43 -9.98 -4.32
CA MET A 60 -1.92 -9.82 -2.94
C MET A 60 -1.64 -11.07 -2.09
N HIS A 61 -1.86 -12.27 -2.61
CA HIS A 61 -1.57 -13.50 -1.87
C HIS A 61 -0.07 -13.73 -1.68
N ARG A 62 0.71 -13.64 -2.76
CA ARG A 62 2.14 -14.01 -2.74
C ARG A 62 3.05 -12.95 -2.16
N THR A 63 2.67 -11.68 -2.25
CA THR A 63 3.53 -10.55 -1.83
C THR A 63 2.97 -9.86 -0.60
N VAL A 64 1.72 -9.40 -0.63
CA VAL A 64 1.16 -8.64 0.51
C VAL A 64 0.96 -9.54 1.72
N ALA A 65 0.28 -10.67 1.56
CA ALA A 65 0.18 -11.67 2.61
C ALA A 65 1.48 -12.48 2.74
N GLY A 66 2.09 -12.86 1.62
CA GLY A 66 3.45 -13.41 1.60
C GLY A 66 3.57 -14.93 1.45
N LEU A 67 2.56 -15.61 0.90
CA LEU A 67 2.58 -17.07 0.72
C LEU A 67 2.74 -17.44 -0.74
N ALA A 68 3.86 -18.06 -1.09
CA ALA A 68 4.13 -18.49 -2.47
C ALA A 68 4.76 -19.89 -2.51
N PRO A 69 4.57 -20.65 -3.59
CA PRO A 69 5.30 -21.91 -3.77
C PRO A 69 6.78 -21.62 -4.06
N ALA A 70 7.69 -22.27 -3.32
CA ALA A 70 9.13 -22.30 -3.63
C ALA A 70 9.52 -23.54 -4.45
N ALA A 71 8.63 -24.52 -4.52
CA ALA A 71 8.72 -25.69 -5.38
C ALA A 71 7.33 -26.05 -5.93
N PRO A 72 7.24 -26.75 -7.07
CA PRO A 72 5.96 -27.22 -7.61
C PRO A 72 5.12 -27.96 -6.56
N GLY A 73 3.83 -27.66 -6.51
CA GLY A 73 2.88 -28.29 -5.59
C GLY A 73 3.07 -27.95 -4.11
N TYR A 74 3.80 -26.88 -3.77
CA TYR A 74 4.01 -26.42 -2.38
C TYR A 74 4.81 -27.40 -1.48
N ARG A 75 5.58 -28.33 -2.06
CA ARG A 75 6.48 -29.18 -1.27
C ARG A 75 7.53 -28.37 -0.50
N LYS A 76 7.89 -27.21 -1.05
CA LYS A 76 8.62 -26.12 -0.38
C LYS A 76 7.88 -24.81 -0.63
N GLN A 77 7.86 -23.92 0.36
CA GLN A 77 7.10 -22.65 0.33
C GLN A 77 8.00 -21.46 0.66
N HIS A 78 7.59 -20.27 0.22
CA HIS A 78 8.08 -19.01 0.74
C HIS A 78 7.05 -18.42 1.69
N ILE A 79 7.52 -18.02 2.87
CA ILE A 79 6.81 -17.18 3.83
C ILE A 79 7.55 -15.84 3.86
N ALA A 80 7.08 -14.89 3.08
CA ALA A 80 7.73 -13.60 2.88
C ALA A 80 6.72 -12.46 2.85
N PRO A 81 6.03 -12.15 3.97
CA PRO A 81 5.07 -11.06 4.03
C PRO A 81 5.76 -9.73 3.68
N ARG A 82 5.11 -8.92 2.84
CA ARG A 82 5.51 -7.54 2.53
C ARG A 82 4.38 -6.58 2.92
N PRO A 83 4.25 -6.24 4.22
CA PRO A 83 3.16 -5.43 4.73
C PRO A 83 3.07 -4.03 4.08
N LEU A 84 1.95 -3.73 3.43
CA LEU A 84 1.66 -2.39 2.86
C LEU A 84 1.33 -1.40 3.98
N ARG A 85 1.86 -0.18 3.95
CA ARG A 85 1.77 0.82 5.05
C ARG A 85 0.35 1.11 5.51
N SER A 86 -0.57 1.20 4.55
CA SER A 86 -1.99 1.48 4.72
C SER A 86 -2.77 0.35 5.39
N LEU A 87 -2.23 -0.87 5.43
CA LEU A 87 -2.90 -2.04 5.99
C LEU A 87 -2.41 -2.32 7.41
N GLN A 88 -3.33 -2.60 8.34
CA GLN A 88 -2.96 -3.01 9.70
C GLN A 88 -2.74 -4.52 9.83
N HIS A 89 -3.29 -5.30 8.91
CA HIS A 89 -3.12 -6.74 8.85
C HIS A 89 -3.42 -7.24 7.43
N ALA A 90 -2.88 -8.41 7.09
CA ALA A 90 -3.30 -9.20 5.94
C ALA A 90 -3.02 -10.68 6.22
N GLY A 91 -3.72 -11.56 5.51
CA GLY A 91 -3.48 -12.99 5.61
C GLY A 91 -4.01 -13.73 4.39
N THR A 92 -3.44 -14.90 4.14
CA THR A 92 -3.89 -15.82 3.10
C THR A 92 -3.68 -17.25 3.55
N SER A 93 -4.49 -18.14 3.00
CA SER A 93 -4.36 -19.57 3.18
C SER A 93 -4.56 -20.30 1.86
N HIS A 94 -3.90 -21.45 1.73
CA HIS A 94 -3.96 -22.28 0.56
C HIS A 94 -4.03 -23.76 0.97
N GLU A 95 -5.05 -24.47 0.48
CA GLU A 95 -5.14 -25.92 0.61
C GLU A 95 -4.17 -26.57 -0.37
N THR A 96 -3.00 -26.96 0.13
CA THR A 96 -1.99 -27.67 -0.66
C THR A 96 -2.31 -29.17 -0.70
N PRO A 97 -1.67 -29.95 -1.60
CA PRO A 97 -1.73 -31.42 -1.54
C PRO A 97 -1.24 -32.02 -0.21
N TYR A 98 -0.51 -31.26 0.61
CA TYR A 98 0.04 -31.66 1.90
C TYR A 98 -0.77 -31.14 3.09
N GLY A 99 -1.87 -30.41 2.84
CA GLY A 99 -2.72 -29.75 3.84
C GLY A 99 -2.63 -28.23 3.82
N LEU A 100 -3.25 -27.59 4.81
CA LEU A 100 -3.36 -26.14 4.92
C LEU A 100 -2.00 -25.47 5.11
N ALA A 101 -1.60 -24.63 4.16
CA ALA A 101 -0.57 -23.64 4.33
C ALA A 101 -1.21 -22.27 4.58
N SER A 102 -0.69 -21.49 5.52
CA SER A 102 -1.19 -20.14 5.76
C SER A 102 -0.11 -19.20 6.26
N VAL A 103 -0.26 -17.92 5.95
CA VAL A 103 0.50 -16.83 6.54
C VAL A 103 -0.47 -15.69 6.87
N ALA A 104 -0.29 -15.08 8.03
CA ALA A 104 -0.95 -13.85 8.40
C ALA A 104 0.04 -12.94 9.09
N TRP A 105 -0.17 -11.64 8.98
CA TRP A 105 0.58 -10.67 9.76
C TRP A 105 -0.34 -9.58 10.30
N LYS A 106 0.04 -9.03 11.45
CA LYS A 106 -0.67 -7.91 12.09
C LYS A 106 0.33 -6.93 12.68
N ARG A 107 0.09 -5.64 12.43
CA ARG A 107 0.83 -4.53 13.05
C ARG A 107 0.30 -4.24 14.45
N SER A 108 1.21 -3.98 15.37
CA SER A 108 0.94 -3.55 16.73
C SER A 108 2.02 -2.56 17.15
N GLY A 109 1.75 -1.27 16.96
CA GLY A 109 2.73 -0.21 17.18
C GLY A 109 3.90 -0.34 16.20
N GLU A 110 5.12 -0.38 16.72
CA GLU A 110 6.37 -0.48 15.95
C GLU A 110 6.76 -1.93 15.65
N ARG A 111 5.82 -2.88 15.79
CA ARG A 111 6.07 -4.31 15.63
C ARG A 111 5.05 -4.98 14.72
N ILE A 112 5.49 -6.07 14.09
CA ILE A 112 4.68 -6.94 13.26
C ILE A 112 4.76 -8.36 13.81
N LEU A 113 3.59 -8.90 14.18
CA LEU A 113 3.44 -10.31 14.45
C LEU A 113 3.15 -11.02 13.13
N VAL A 114 4.00 -11.98 12.76
CA VAL A 114 3.82 -12.88 11.62
C VAL A 114 3.50 -14.27 12.13
N GLU A 115 2.37 -14.83 11.71
CA GLU A 115 1.93 -16.18 12.04
C GLU A 115 1.91 -17.04 10.78
N ALA A 116 2.42 -18.27 10.87
CA ALA A 116 2.43 -19.17 9.73
C ALA A 116 2.12 -20.63 10.10
N VAL A 117 1.56 -21.35 9.14
CA VAL A 117 1.34 -22.80 9.20
C VAL A 117 2.05 -23.45 8.02
N VAL A 118 2.99 -24.34 8.33
CA VAL A 118 3.71 -25.15 7.35
C VAL A 118 3.20 -26.59 7.45
N PRO A 119 2.47 -27.12 6.44
CA PRO A 119 1.89 -28.46 6.48
C PRO A 119 2.92 -29.59 6.67
N PRO A 120 2.51 -30.73 7.26
CA PRO A 120 3.38 -31.89 7.48
C PRO A 120 4.14 -32.35 6.23
N GLY A 121 5.42 -32.71 6.39
CA GLY A 121 6.24 -33.23 5.30
C GLY A 121 6.69 -32.19 4.26
N THR A 122 6.45 -30.90 4.52
CA THR A 122 6.92 -29.76 3.70
C THR A 122 7.91 -28.88 4.48
N THR A 123 8.62 -28.00 3.78
CA THR A 123 9.46 -26.96 4.38
C THR A 123 9.11 -25.57 3.87
N ALA A 124 9.56 -24.53 4.57
CA ALA A 124 9.42 -23.16 4.13
C ALA A 124 10.71 -22.36 4.31
N VAL A 125 11.01 -21.50 3.35
CA VAL A 125 12.00 -20.42 3.50
C VAL A 125 11.25 -19.19 4.00
N VAL A 126 11.73 -18.62 5.11
CA VAL A 126 11.10 -17.51 5.80
C VAL A 126 11.96 -16.26 5.61
N SER A 127 11.34 -15.19 5.12
CA SER A 127 11.94 -13.86 4.97
C SER A 127 11.07 -12.86 5.74
N LEU A 128 11.50 -12.46 6.93
CA LEU A 128 10.72 -11.58 7.81
C LEU A 128 10.82 -10.11 7.36
N PRO A 129 9.80 -9.28 7.67
CA PRO A 129 9.73 -7.90 7.19
C PRO A 129 10.77 -6.96 7.82
N ASP A 130 11.48 -7.39 8.87
CA ASP A 130 12.55 -6.64 9.53
C ASP A 130 13.90 -6.67 8.80
N GLY A 131 14.00 -7.46 7.72
CA GLY A 131 15.23 -7.58 6.93
C GLY A 131 16.27 -8.50 7.55
N SER A 132 15.89 -9.30 8.55
CA SER A 132 16.72 -10.39 9.05
C SER A 132 17.08 -11.39 7.93
N GLU A 133 18.18 -12.14 8.13
CA GLU A 133 18.63 -13.16 7.18
C GLU A 133 17.55 -14.25 7.02
N GLU A 134 17.37 -14.73 5.78
CA GLU A 134 16.41 -15.79 5.50
C GLU A 134 16.81 -17.10 6.19
N PHE A 135 15.81 -17.83 6.68
CA PHE A 135 16.02 -19.12 7.33
C PHE A 135 14.99 -20.16 6.89
N GLU A 136 15.32 -21.44 7.05
CA GLU A 136 14.43 -22.54 6.70
C GLU A 136 13.77 -23.14 7.95
N VAL A 137 12.48 -23.46 7.83
CA VAL A 137 11.71 -24.17 8.85
C VAL A 137 11.04 -25.42 8.26
N GLY A 138 10.84 -26.42 9.11
CA GLY A 138 10.05 -27.60 8.79
C GLY A 138 8.55 -27.36 8.93
N SER A 139 7.79 -28.44 9.01
CA SER A 139 6.35 -28.38 9.31
C SER A 139 6.09 -27.90 10.73
N GLY A 140 5.05 -27.09 10.92
CA GLY A 140 4.68 -26.59 12.24
C GLY A 140 3.79 -25.36 12.18
N ARG A 141 3.50 -24.82 13.38
CA ARG A 141 2.89 -23.51 13.57
C ARG A 141 3.94 -22.59 14.14
N TYR A 142 4.09 -21.42 13.54
CA TYR A 142 5.13 -20.46 13.88
C TYR A 142 4.53 -19.09 14.16
N ALA A 143 5.16 -18.36 15.07
CA ALA A 143 4.87 -16.97 15.36
C ALA A 143 6.19 -16.23 15.53
N TRP A 144 6.39 -15.15 14.77
CA TRP A 144 7.54 -14.28 14.87
C TRP A 144 7.07 -12.85 15.12
N ASP A 145 7.57 -12.25 16.19
CA ASP A 145 7.32 -10.85 16.49
C ASP A 145 8.58 -10.06 16.14
N VAL A 146 8.50 -9.22 15.11
CA VAL A 146 9.65 -8.49 14.54
C VAL A 146 9.39 -6.97 14.47
N PRO A 147 10.44 -6.13 14.47
CA PRO A 147 10.26 -4.68 14.27
C PRO A 147 9.63 -4.33 12.92
N ASP A 148 8.75 -3.32 12.87
CA ASP A 148 8.23 -2.74 11.62
C ASP A 148 9.20 -1.68 11.07
N VAL A 149 10.31 -2.16 10.50
CA VAL A 149 11.34 -1.28 9.91
C VAL A 149 10.82 -0.45 8.74
N ALA A 150 9.81 -0.94 8.02
CA ALA A 150 9.23 -0.22 6.90
C ALA A 150 8.46 1.01 7.38
N SER A 151 7.63 0.87 8.41
CA SER A 151 6.91 2.00 9.03
C SER A 151 7.85 3.03 9.66
N ALA A 152 8.89 2.57 10.36
CA ALA A 152 9.86 3.44 11.02
C ALA A 152 10.62 4.37 10.05
N ALA A 153 10.92 3.90 8.83
CA ALA A 153 11.69 4.67 7.85
C ALA A 153 10.93 5.82 7.15
N ALA A 154 9.60 5.89 7.25
CA ALA A 154 8.78 6.82 6.44
C ALA A 154 8.23 8.04 7.16
N HIS A 155 8.41 8.17 8.47
CA HIS A 155 7.85 9.29 9.24
C HIS A 155 8.83 10.46 9.42
N GLY A 156 9.72 10.67 8.45
CA GLY A 156 10.58 11.85 8.43
C GLY A 156 9.75 13.15 8.34
N ALA A 157 10.36 14.26 8.74
CA ALA A 157 9.77 15.57 8.55
C ALA A 157 9.58 15.87 7.05
N VAL A 158 8.39 16.33 6.68
CA VAL A 158 8.00 16.73 5.31
C VAL A 158 7.73 18.23 5.24
N SER A 159 8.09 18.87 4.13
CA SER A 159 7.93 20.30 3.90
C SER A 159 7.68 20.60 2.42
N LEU A 160 7.50 21.89 2.08
CA LEU A 160 7.41 22.34 0.68
C LEU A 160 8.69 22.04 -0.13
N ASP A 161 9.83 21.86 0.54
CA ASP A 161 11.11 21.54 -0.11
C ASP A 161 11.33 20.03 -0.25
N SER A 162 10.46 19.21 0.32
CA SER A 162 10.51 17.76 0.13
C SER A 162 10.33 17.37 -1.34
N PRO A 163 11.02 16.31 -1.80
CA PRO A 163 10.76 15.74 -3.13
C PRO A 163 9.28 15.37 -3.28
N LEU A 164 8.70 15.60 -4.47
CA LEU A 164 7.32 15.21 -4.78
C LEU A 164 7.05 13.72 -4.50
N SER A 165 8.05 12.86 -4.70
CA SER A 165 7.94 11.44 -4.36
C SER A 165 7.78 11.21 -2.87
N ALA A 166 8.50 11.95 -2.01
CA ALA A 166 8.37 11.81 -0.56
C ALA A 166 7.00 12.26 -0.06
N ILE A 167 6.44 13.33 -0.66
CA ILE A 167 5.07 13.77 -0.39
C ILE A 167 4.05 12.72 -0.84
N MET A 168 4.27 12.10 -2.00
CA MET A 168 3.37 11.09 -2.55
C MET A 168 3.47 9.72 -1.85
N ASP A 169 4.66 9.32 -1.40
CA ASP A 169 4.91 8.08 -0.66
C ASP A 169 4.36 8.15 0.79
N ASP A 170 3.94 9.34 1.22
CA ASP A 170 3.40 9.62 2.54
C ASP A 170 1.90 9.98 2.45
N PRO A 171 1.00 9.04 2.82
CA PRO A 171 -0.45 9.27 2.70
C PRO A 171 -0.95 10.49 3.47
N GLY A 172 -0.34 10.81 4.62
CA GLY A 172 -0.70 11.98 5.42
C GLY A 172 -0.26 13.28 4.75
N ALA A 173 0.96 13.31 4.21
CA ALA A 173 1.49 14.48 3.51
C ALA A 173 0.74 14.73 2.21
N TYR A 174 0.48 13.67 1.44
CA TYR A 174 -0.34 13.70 0.23
C TYR A 174 -1.73 14.27 0.55
N ALA A 175 -2.46 13.70 1.53
CA ALA A 175 -3.77 14.19 1.92
C ALA A 175 -3.76 15.66 2.38
N ALA A 176 -2.77 16.07 3.16
CA ALA A 176 -2.62 17.45 3.62
C ALA A 176 -2.44 18.45 2.46
N VAL A 177 -1.63 18.10 1.47
CA VAL A 177 -1.46 18.91 0.26
C VAL A 177 -2.77 19.06 -0.49
N TRP A 178 -3.52 17.97 -0.66
CA TRP A 178 -4.76 18.00 -1.43
C TRP A 178 -5.91 18.70 -0.75
N GLN A 179 -6.10 18.47 0.55
CA GLN A 179 -7.14 19.16 1.31
C GLN A 179 -6.95 20.68 1.25
N ALA A 180 -5.70 21.14 1.31
CA ALA A 180 -5.37 22.55 1.19
C ALA A 180 -5.58 23.12 -0.23
N ILE A 181 -5.49 22.31 -1.30
CA ILE A 181 -5.78 22.75 -2.67
C ILE A 181 -7.29 22.75 -2.93
N ASP A 182 -7.98 21.68 -2.54
CA ASP A 182 -9.42 21.48 -2.76
C ASP A 182 -10.28 22.52 -2.02
N ALA A 183 -9.84 22.95 -0.84
CA ALA A 183 -10.52 23.98 -0.06
C ALA A 183 -10.62 25.36 -0.76
N HIS A 184 -9.76 25.62 -1.76
CA HIS A 184 -9.71 26.92 -2.46
C HIS A 184 -10.25 26.88 -3.88
N ASP A 185 -10.03 25.79 -4.62
CA ASP A 185 -10.51 25.67 -6.01
C ASP A 185 -10.71 24.18 -6.42
N PRO A 186 -11.92 23.62 -6.23
CA PRO A 186 -12.23 22.24 -6.60
C PRO A 186 -12.09 21.95 -8.11
N ALA A 187 -12.27 22.97 -8.96
CA ALA A 187 -12.15 22.81 -10.42
C ALA A 187 -10.68 22.77 -10.86
N ALA A 188 -9.83 23.61 -10.27
CA ALA A 188 -8.39 23.54 -10.48
C ALA A 188 -7.77 22.26 -9.91
N ALA A 189 -8.30 21.73 -8.79
CA ALA A 189 -7.87 20.46 -8.21
C ALA A 189 -8.09 19.29 -9.18
N ALA A 190 -9.25 19.22 -9.84
CA ALA A 190 -9.56 18.18 -10.83
C ALA A 190 -8.67 18.26 -12.08
N GLN A 191 -8.40 19.47 -12.59
CA GLN A 191 -7.52 19.68 -13.74
C GLN A 191 -6.06 19.32 -13.42
N PHE A 192 -5.58 19.71 -12.23
CA PHE A 192 -4.24 19.38 -11.77
C PHE A 192 -4.04 17.86 -11.55
N ARG A 193 -5.07 17.12 -11.08
CA ARG A 193 -5.02 15.64 -11.02
C ARG A 193 -4.80 15.00 -12.38
N LYS A 194 -5.43 15.53 -13.43
CA LYS A 194 -5.27 15.02 -14.81
C LYS A 194 -3.90 15.33 -15.41
N ASP A 195 -3.33 16.48 -15.10
CA ASP A 195 -2.17 17.01 -15.82
C ASP A 195 -0.82 16.85 -15.08
N THR A 196 -0.83 16.48 -13.79
CA THR A 196 0.42 16.45 -12.99
C THR A 196 1.22 15.17 -13.22
N VAL A 197 2.41 15.34 -13.79
CA VAL A 197 3.43 14.28 -13.89
C VAL A 197 4.41 14.42 -12.72
N TRP A 198 4.43 13.41 -11.85
CA TRP A 198 5.17 13.45 -10.58
C TRP A 198 6.59 12.91 -10.74
N TYR A 199 7.55 13.79 -11.02
CA TYR A 199 8.96 13.43 -11.16
C TYR A 199 9.69 13.33 -9.82
N ARG A 200 10.57 12.33 -9.65
CA ARG A 200 11.38 12.12 -8.43
C ARG A 200 12.35 13.27 -8.10
N GLN A 201 12.74 14.08 -9.09
CA GLN A 201 13.76 15.12 -8.94
C GLN A 201 13.20 16.52 -8.66
N THR A 202 11.87 16.66 -8.60
CA THR A 202 11.20 17.95 -8.42
C THR A 202 10.70 18.06 -6.99
N SER A 203 10.91 19.21 -6.34
CA SER A 203 10.33 19.48 -5.02
C SER A 203 8.86 19.87 -5.11
N LEU A 204 8.13 19.75 -4.01
CA LEU A 204 6.73 20.18 -3.95
C LEU A 204 6.57 21.66 -4.34
N ASN A 205 7.43 22.55 -3.85
CA ASN A 205 7.37 23.97 -4.17
C ASN A 205 7.56 24.26 -5.67
N GLN A 206 8.44 23.49 -6.34
CA GLN A 206 8.64 23.56 -7.78
C GLN A 206 7.43 23.04 -8.56
N GLY A 207 6.80 21.95 -8.09
CA GLY A 207 5.55 21.43 -8.66
C GLY A 207 4.37 22.40 -8.53
N LEU A 208 4.36 23.20 -7.47
CA LEU A 208 3.33 24.21 -7.19
C LEU A 208 3.66 25.58 -7.80
N ILE A 209 4.54 25.71 -8.80
CA ILE A 209 5.03 27.02 -9.28
C ILE A 209 3.92 28.01 -9.66
N PHE A 210 2.80 27.53 -10.20
CA PHE A 210 1.64 28.34 -10.59
C PHE A 210 0.55 28.46 -9.50
N THR A 211 0.73 27.80 -8.35
CA THR A 211 -0.22 27.84 -7.24
C THR A 211 -0.14 29.18 -6.49
N PRO A 212 -1.29 29.84 -6.23
CA PRO A 212 -1.35 31.08 -5.44
C PRO A 212 -0.64 30.98 -4.08
N ALA A 213 0.03 32.07 -3.68
CA ALA A 213 0.76 32.15 -2.42
C ALA A 213 -0.06 31.82 -1.15
N PRO A 214 -1.35 32.18 -1.03
CA PRO A 214 -2.17 31.77 0.11
C PRO A 214 -2.28 30.24 0.25
N ILE A 215 -2.51 29.54 -0.86
CA ILE A 215 -2.64 28.08 -0.91
C ILE A 215 -1.29 27.43 -0.55
N LYS A 216 -0.18 27.93 -1.09
CA LYS A 216 1.17 27.43 -0.72
C LYS A 216 1.46 27.53 0.78
N ARG A 217 1.05 28.64 1.43
CA ARG A 217 1.23 28.82 2.88
C ARG A 217 0.39 27.85 3.70
N GLU A 218 -0.80 27.55 3.23
CA GLU A 218 -1.68 26.57 3.89
C GLU A 218 -1.11 25.15 3.78
N ILE A 219 -0.66 24.75 2.59
CA ILE A 219 0.05 23.49 2.37
C ILE A 219 1.27 23.39 3.29
N GLY A 220 2.10 24.44 3.34
CA GLY A 220 3.28 24.48 4.20
C GLY A 220 2.95 24.35 5.69
N SER A 221 1.87 25.00 6.15
CA SER A 221 1.39 24.90 7.53
C SER A 221 0.90 23.48 7.85
N ALA A 222 0.15 22.86 6.94
CA ALA A 222 -0.39 21.51 7.12
C ALA A 222 0.73 20.46 7.19
N LEU A 223 1.73 20.53 6.32
CA LEU A 223 2.90 19.64 6.34
C LEU A 223 3.76 19.82 7.59
N SER A 224 3.92 21.07 8.06
CA SER A 224 4.66 21.35 9.30
C SER A 224 3.94 20.79 10.53
N ALA A 225 2.62 20.93 10.59
CA ALA A 225 1.82 20.36 11.66
C ALA A 225 1.92 18.81 11.67
N LEU A 226 1.83 18.18 10.50
CA LEU A 226 2.00 16.74 10.33
C LEU A 226 3.41 16.26 10.75
N SER A 227 4.44 17.05 10.49
CA SER A 227 5.81 16.72 10.90
C SER A 227 6.02 16.90 12.40
N GLY A 228 5.38 17.90 13.01
CA GLY A 228 5.41 18.12 14.46
C GLY A 228 4.84 16.94 15.24
N THR A 229 3.68 16.42 14.81
CA THR A 229 3.05 15.25 15.47
C THR A 229 3.87 13.97 15.39
N ARG A 230 4.78 13.86 14.42
CA ARG A 230 5.70 12.72 14.26
C ARG A 230 6.92 12.78 15.16
N THR A 231 7.29 13.97 15.62
CA THR A 231 8.49 14.19 16.45
C THR A 231 8.17 14.05 17.95
N ASP A 232 6.89 14.15 18.33
CA ASP A 232 6.40 14.08 19.72
C ASP A 232 6.10 12.66 20.23
N VAL A 233 6.48 11.59 19.51
CA VAL A 233 6.37 10.22 20.04
C VAL A 233 7.44 10.04 21.13
N PRO A 234 7.06 9.82 22.41
CA PRO A 234 8.04 9.69 23.47
C PRO A 234 8.87 8.43 23.25
N SER A 235 10.20 8.60 23.19
CA SER A 235 11.16 7.51 23.30
C SER A 235 10.85 6.68 24.56
N LEU A 236 10.18 5.54 24.40
CA LEU A 236 10.02 4.57 25.48
C LEU A 236 11.39 3.96 25.75
N ALA A 237 12.04 4.46 26.80
CA ALA A 237 13.25 3.88 27.35
C ALA A 237 13.03 2.37 27.64
N PRO A 238 14.06 1.53 27.43
CA PRO A 238 13.94 0.10 27.67
C PRO A 238 13.58 -0.15 29.14
N ARG A 239 12.45 -0.85 29.36
CA ARG A 239 12.14 -1.41 30.67
C ARG A 239 12.99 -2.66 30.83
N GLU A 240 14.01 -2.57 31.67
CA GLU A 240 14.69 -3.73 32.23
C GLU A 240 13.76 -4.45 33.22
N HIS A 241 13.83 -5.79 33.16
CA HIS A 241 13.39 -6.84 34.09
C HIS A 241 12.36 -7.82 33.52
#